data_AF-A0A8C2P0G0-F1
#
_entry.id   AF-A0A8C2P0G0-F1
#
_cell.length_a   1.000
_cell.length_b   1.000
_cell.length_c   1.000
_cell.angle_alpha   90.00
_cell.angle_beta   90.00
_cell.angle_gamma   90.00
#
_symmetry.space_group_name_H-M   'P 1'
#
loop_
_entity.id
_entity.type
_entity.pdbx_description
1 polymer ?
#
loop_
_entity_poly.entity_id
_entity_poly.type
_entity_poly.pdbx_seq_one_letter_code
_entity_poly.pdbx_strand_id
1 'polypeptide(L)'
;MEDFLPSCGPVGEEPAEEAEAQVAAWSGDSGNVSQSHSSASGPWEDEGPESGAPSRDPPLLRRAAEGYASCLLPGAGARPEIEALDASLEDLLTRVDEFVGMLDMLRGDSSHVVGEGVPLIYAKATEMRRVYSKIDRLEAFVGMVSASVARLEEQVAKAEAELGTFPSTFRKLLHTINVPSFFHKAPPGRSQLTGYEPPVVFRTEDHFPCCSERPQV
;
A
#
# COMPACT_ATOMS: atom_id res chain seq x y z
N MET A 1 -23.97 -3.43 -10.86
CA MET A 1 -24.07 -3.83 -9.45
C MET A 1 -23.97 -5.33 -9.49
N GLU A 2 -22.74 -5.84 -9.48
CA GLU A 2 -22.45 -7.26 -9.57
C GLU A 2 -21.58 -7.59 -8.35
N ASP A 3 -22.04 -8.60 -7.62
CA ASP A 3 -21.72 -8.89 -6.24
C ASP A 3 -20.32 -9.49 -6.05
N PHE A 4 -19.57 -8.90 -5.12
CA PHE A 4 -18.33 -9.43 -4.56
C PHE A 4 -18.68 -10.42 -3.44
N LEU A 5 -18.23 -11.67 -3.56
CA LEU A 5 -18.12 -12.61 -2.44
C LEU A 5 -16.63 -12.86 -2.13
N PRO A 6 -16.17 -12.71 -0.88
CA PRO A 6 -14.82 -13.09 -0.49
C PRO A 6 -14.80 -14.55 -0.02
N SER A 7 -14.02 -15.40 -0.68
CA SER A 7 -13.71 -16.74 -0.20
C SER A 7 -12.35 -16.73 0.50
N CYS A 8 -12.33 -17.31 1.71
CA CYS A 8 -11.21 -17.30 2.64
C CYS A 8 -10.64 -18.72 2.78
N GLY A 9 -9.36 -18.90 2.42
CA GLY A 9 -8.45 -19.99 2.85
C GLY A 9 -8.64 -21.39 2.25
N PRO A 10 -7.59 -22.25 2.26
CA PRO A 10 -6.55 -22.30 3.28
C PRO A 10 -5.10 -22.09 2.78
N VAL A 11 -4.30 -21.70 3.78
CA VAL A 11 -2.84 -21.59 3.83
C VAL A 11 -2.20 -22.95 3.55
N GLY A 12 -1.33 -23.00 2.55
CA GLY A 12 -0.36 -24.07 2.35
C GLY A 12 0.99 -23.57 2.84
N GLU A 13 1.42 -24.11 3.97
CA GLU A 13 2.78 -24.04 4.51
C GLU A 13 3.72 -24.76 3.55
N GLU A 14 4.75 -24.09 3.06
CA GLU A 14 5.93 -24.72 2.48
C GLU A 14 7.16 -24.12 3.16
N PRO A 15 8.13 -24.96 3.57
CA PRO A 15 9.12 -24.61 4.57
C PRO A 15 10.23 -23.72 3.99
N ALA A 16 10.65 -22.77 4.80
CA ALA A 16 11.86 -22.01 4.62
C ALA A 16 13.05 -22.97 4.57
N GLU A 17 13.62 -23.16 3.37
CA GLU A 17 14.94 -23.75 3.23
C GLU A 17 15.97 -22.67 3.56
N GLU A 18 16.37 -22.67 4.82
CA GLU A 18 17.52 -21.97 5.37
C GLU A 18 18.78 -22.60 4.79
N ALA A 19 19.19 -22.15 3.61
CA ALA A 19 20.53 -22.39 3.10
C ALA A 19 21.42 -21.22 3.51
N GLU A 20 22.02 -21.36 4.71
CA GLU A 20 23.23 -20.63 5.08
C GLU A 20 24.31 -20.89 4.03
N ALA A 21 24.37 -20.04 3.00
CA ALA A 21 25.55 -19.93 2.15
C ALA A 21 26.62 -19.17 2.93
N GLN A 22 27.32 -19.97 3.73
CA GLN A 22 28.65 -19.78 4.29
C GLN A 22 29.38 -18.59 3.67
N VAL A 23 29.68 -17.61 4.51
CA VAL A 23 30.73 -16.61 4.28
C VAL A 23 32.03 -17.39 4.09
N ALA A 24 32.29 -17.79 2.85
CA ALA A 24 33.57 -18.32 2.46
C ALA A 24 34.56 -17.18 2.62
N ALA A 25 35.31 -17.22 3.72
CA ALA A 25 36.50 -16.44 3.90
C ALA A 25 37.36 -16.64 2.64
N TRP A 26 37.51 -15.58 1.84
CA TRP A 26 38.42 -15.57 0.71
C TRP A 26 39.82 -15.59 1.32
N SER A 27 40.28 -16.80 1.58
CA SER A 27 41.62 -17.09 2.04
C SER A 27 42.55 -16.58 0.97
N GLY A 28 43.48 -15.73 1.40
CA GLY A 28 44.48 -15.14 0.53
C GLY A 28 45.20 -16.21 -0.26
N ASP A 29 44.98 -16.21 -1.57
CA ASP A 29 45.87 -16.90 -2.48
C ASP A 29 47.08 -15.99 -2.70
N SER A 30 48.10 -16.27 -1.89
CA SER A 30 49.44 -15.73 -1.99
C SER A 30 49.96 -15.90 -3.40
N GLY A 31 50.17 -14.78 -4.08
CA GLY A 31 50.57 -14.72 -5.48
C GLY A 31 51.72 -15.65 -5.83
N ASN A 32 51.47 -16.51 -6.81
CA ASN A 32 52.52 -17.12 -7.61
C ASN A 32 52.79 -16.22 -8.83
N VAL A 33 53.52 -15.13 -8.63
CA VAL A 33 54.14 -14.45 -9.77
C VAL A 33 55.17 -15.43 -10.34
N SER A 34 54.80 -16.10 -11.42
CA SER A 34 55.73 -16.90 -12.20
C SER A 34 56.72 -15.95 -12.85
N GLN A 35 57.84 -15.70 -12.16
CA GLN A 35 58.99 -14.99 -12.70
C GLN A 35 59.68 -15.92 -13.69
N SER A 36 59.20 -15.89 -14.94
CA SER A 36 59.97 -16.40 -16.06
C SER A 36 61.20 -15.53 -16.22
N HIS A 37 62.30 -15.94 -15.60
CA HIS A 37 63.61 -15.40 -15.91
C HIS A 37 63.98 -15.86 -17.33
N SER A 38 63.66 -15.03 -18.32
CA SER A 38 64.26 -15.13 -19.64
C SER A 38 65.73 -14.77 -19.53
N SER A 39 66.55 -15.74 -19.10
CA SER A 39 68.00 -15.68 -19.30
C SER A 39 68.30 -16.15 -20.72
N ALA A 40 68.01 -15.29 -21.69
CA ALA A 40 68.51 -15.41 -23.05
C ALA A 40 69.50 -14.27 -23.28
N SER A 41 70.63 -14.36 -22.59
CA SER A 41 71.84 -13.62 -22.93
C SER A 41 72.95 -14.65 -23.02
N GLY A 42 72.88 -15.47 -24.08
CA GLY A 42 74.08 -16.14 -24.56
C GLY A 42 75.05 -15.06 -25.04
N PRO A 43 76.35 -15.15 -24.73
CA PRO A 43 77.34 -14.32 -25.39
C PRO A 43 77.15 -14.49 -26.89
N TRP A 44 76.99 -13.39 -27.62
CA TRP A 44 77.22 -13.44 -29.05
C TRP A 44 78.73 -13.66 -29.16
N GLU A 45 79.13 -14.92 -29.21
CA GLU A 45 80.48 -15.27 -29.58
C GLU A 45 80.70 -14.60 -30.94
N ASP A 46 81.68 -13.71 -30.96
CA ASP A 46 82.28 -13.13 -32.15
C ASP A 46 82.94 -14.29 -32.91
N GLU A 47 82.11 -15.11 -33.55
CA GLU A 47 82.54 -16.17 -34.43
C GLU A 47 83.07 -15.50 -35.70
N GLY A 48 84.36 -15.74 -35.95
CA GLY A 48 85.06 -15.37 -37.16
C GLY A 48 84.38 -15.95 -38.43
N PRO A 49 84.94 -15.67 -39.62
CA PRO A 49 84.20 -15.78 -40.87
C PRO A 49 84.03 -17.25 -41.29
N GLU A 50 82.95 -17.90 -40.83
CA GLU A 50 82.52 -19.19 -41.35
C GLU A 50 81.68 -18.99 -42.62
N SER A 51 82.30 -19.42 -43.72
CA SER A 51 81.75 -19.51 -45.06
C SER A 51 80.74 -20.65 -45.14
N GLY A 52 79.46 -20.36 -45.45
CA GLY A 52 78.52 -21.43 -45.86
C GLY A 52 77.03 -21.25 -45.57
N ALA A 53 76.60 -20.24 -44.82
CA ALA A 53 75.17 -19.91 -44.69
C ALA A 53 74.76 -18.91 -45.79
N PRO A 54 73.54 -19.02 -46.40
CA PRO A 54 73.07 -17.97 -47.30
C PRO A 54 73.14 -16.67 -46.51
N SER A 55 73.86 -15.69 -47.06
CA SER A 55 74.21 -14.44 -46.38
C SER A 55 72.99 -13.97 -45.61
N ARG A 56 73.08 -14.10 -44.28
CA ARG A 56 71.98 -13.72 -43.40
C ARG A 56 72.04 -12.21 -43.34
N ASP A 57 71.62 -11.55 -44.42
CA ASP A 57 71.82 -10.14 -44.64
C ASP A 57 71.20 -9.39 -43.46
N PRO A 58 72.00 -8.92 -42.49
CA PRO A 58 71.46 -8.22 -41.34
C PRO A 58 70.59 -7.01 -41.72
N PRO A 59 70.86 -6.27 -42.83
CA PRO A 59 69.94 -5.23 -43.27
C PRO A 59 68.61 -5.78 -43.83
N LEU A 60 68.58 -6.96 -44.46
CA LEU A 60 67.33 -7.55 -44.94
C LEU A 60 66.48 -8.06 -43.78
N LEU A 61 67.09 -8.68 -42.77
CA LEU A 61 66.38 -9.08 -41.56
C LEU A 61 65.87 -7.89 -40.77
N ARG A 62 66.67 -6.83 -40.65
CA ARG A 62 66.23 -5.57 -40.04
C ARG A 62 65.03 -5.00 -40.80
N ARG A 63 65.11 -4.93 -42.14
CA ARG A 63 64.00 -4.45 -42.99
C ARG A 63 62.75 -5.33 -42.90
N ALA A 64 62.92 -6.65 -42.82
CA ALA A 64 61.81 -7.58 -42.66
C ALA A 64 61.18 -7.43 -41.26
N ALA A 65 61.98 -7.34 -40.20
CA ALA A 65 61.53 -7.09 -38.85
C ALA A 65 60.84 -5.72 -38.72
N GLU A 66 61.33 -4.67 -39.37
CA GLU A 66 60.69 -3.36 -39.48
C GLU A 66 59.35 -3.45 -40.22
N GLY A 67 59.27 -4.27 -41.29
CA GLY A 67 58.04 -4.54 -42.04
C GLY A 67 56.99 -5.34 -41.25
N TYR A 68 57.41 -6.25 -40.36
CA TYR A 68 56.50 -6.92 -39.43
C TYR A 68 56.13 -6.04 -38.24
N ALA A 69 57.08 -5.26 -37.72
CA ALA A 69 56.86 -4.34 -36.62
C ALA A 69 55.87 -3.23 -37.01
N SER A 70 55.88 -2.74 -38.26
CA SER A 70 54.90 -1.76 -38.73
C SER A 70 53.47 -2.31 -38.85
N CYS A 71 53.30 -3.64 -38.91
CA CYS A 71 51.99 -4.28 -38.88
C CYS A 71 51.44 -4.44 -37.46
N LEU A 72 52.31 -4.54 -36.45
CA LEU A 72 51.97 -4.78 -35.04
C LEU A 72 51.94 -3.48 -34.22
N LEU A 73 52.85 -2.55 -34.54
CA LEU A 73 52.88 -1.24 -33.94
C LEU A 73 51.82 -0.39 -34.63
N PRO A 74 50.91 0.25 -33.88
CA PRO A 74 50.05 1.28 -34.45
C PRO A 74 50.96 2.28 -35.20
N GLY A 75 50.68 2.53 -36.48
CA GLY A 75 51.27 3.68 -37.16
C GLY A 75 51.00 4.94 -36.34
N ALA A 76 51.74 6.02 -36.54
CA ALA A 76 51.46 7.28 -35.87
C ALA A 76 50.02 7.74 -36.19
N GLY A 77 49.08 7.40 -35.31
CA GLY A 77 47.64 7.41 -35.52
C GLY A 77 47.01 6.07 -35.12
N ALA A 78 46.22 6.07 -34.03
CA ALA A 78 45.44 4.90 -33.65
C ALA A 78 44.57 4.47 -34.84
N ARG A 79 44.37 3.15 -34.99
CA ARG A 79 43.54 2.65 -36.09
C ARG A 79 42.12 3.18 -35.90
N PRO A 80 41.44 3.69 -36.94
CA PRO A 80 40.12 4.29 -36.82
C PRO A 80 39.07 3.31 -36.26
N GLU A 81 39.27 2.00 -36.44
CA GLU A 81 38.43 0.97 -35.82
C GLU A 81 38.58 0.90 -34.30
N ILE A 82 39.78 1.16 -33.77
CA ILE A 82 40.06 1.19 -32.32
C ILE A 82 39.43 2.45 -31.72
N GLU A 83 39.60 3.60 -32.37
CA GLU A 83 38.98 4.86 -31.92
C GLU A 83 37.45 4.78 -31.93
N ALA A 84 36.86 4.14 -32.94
CA ALA A 84 35.42 3.91 -33.00
C ALA A 84 34.94 2.96 -31.90
N LEU A 85 35.72 1.91 -31.59
CA LEU A 85 35.42 1.00 -30.48
C LEU A 85 35.50 1.74 -29.14
N ASP A 86 36.57 2.51 -28.91
CA ASP A 86 36.75 3.30 -27.70
C ASP A 86 35.60 4.30 -27.52
N ALA A 87 35.23 5.03 -28.58
CA ALA A 87 34.07 5.93 -28.54
C ALA A 87 32.76 5.19 -28.21
N SER A 88 32.56 3.98 -28.74
CA SER A 88 31.38 3.17 -28.44
C SER A 88 31.36 2.64 -27.01
N LEU A 89 32.54 2.36 -26.43
CA LEU A 89 32.68 1.92 -25.06
C LEU A 89 32.37 3.07 -24.11
N GLU A 90 32.91 4.27 -24.36
CA GLU A 90 32.62 5.46 -23.56
C GLU A 90 31.12 5.83 -23.60
N ASP A 91 30.47 5.72 -24.77
CA ASP A 91 29.02 5.90 -24.87
C ASP A 91 28.26 4.84 -24.04
N LEU A 92 28.67 3.57 -24.12
CA LEU A 92 28.04 2.50 -23.34
C LEU A 92 28.21 2.71 -21.83
N LEU A 93 29.42 3.10 -21.38
CA LEU A 93 29.70 3.40 -19.99
C LEU A 93 28.84 4.57 -19.49
N THR A 94 28.74 5.64 -20.28
CA THR A 94 27.86 6.78 -19.98
C THR A 94 26.41 6.33 -19.82
N ARG A 95 25.91 5.48 -20.74
CA ARG A 95 24.54 4.96 -20.65
C ARG A 95 24.33 4.07 -19.42
N VAL A 96 25.33 3.30 -19.02
CA VAL A 96 25.26 2.51 -17.77
C VAL A 96 25.14 3.42 -16.55
N ASP A 97 25.92 4.51 -16.48
CA ASP A 97 25.83 5.47 -15.38
C ASP A 97 24.44 6.14 -15.32
N GLU A 98 23.85 6.46 -16.47
CA GLU A 98 22.47 6.95 -16.55
C GLU A 98 21.44 5.92 -16.04
N PHE A 99 21.61 4.64 -16.40
CA PHE A 99 20.75 3.57 -15.89
C PHE A 99 20.87 3.40 -14.38
N VAL A 100 22.07 3.51 -13.82
CA VAL A 100 22.28 3.48 -12.37
C VAL A 100 21.55 4.65 -11.71
N GLY A 101 21.66 5.87 -12.27
CA GLY A 101 20.94 7.03 -11.77
C GLY A 101 19.41 6.86 -11.78
N MET A 102 18.86 6.26 -12.84
CA MET A 102 17.43 5.94 -12.91
C MET A 102 17.01 4.87 -11.90
N LEU A 103 17.84 3.85 -11.67
CA LEU A 103 17.57 2.80 -10.68
C LEU A 103 17.59 3.36 -9.26
N ASP A 104 18.52 4.26 -8.94
CA ASP A 104 18.59 4.90 -7.63
C ASP A 104 17.36 5.77 -7.37
N MET A 105 16.89 6.50 -8.38
CA MET A 105 15.66 7.27 -8.31
C MET A 105 14.45 6.36 -8.07
N LEU A 106 14.30 5.29 -8.86
CA LEU A 106 13.19 4.34 -8.71
C LEU A 106 13.21 3.65 -7.34
N ARG A 107 14.40 3.30 -6.84
CA ARG A 107 14.57 2.71 -5.52
C ARG A 107 14.22 3.70 -4.42
N GLY A 108 14.61 4.97 -4.58
CA GLY A 108 14.23 6.07 -3.70
C GLY A 108 12.73 6.26 -3.63
N ASP A 109 12.06 6.33 -4.79
CA ASP A 109 10.61 6.48 -4.90
C ASP A 109 9.88 5.28 -4.28
N SER A 110 10.34 4.06 -4.57
CA SER A 110 9.79 2.84 -3.98
C SER A 110 9.94 2.84 -2.45
N SER A 111 11.11 3.24 -1.95
CA SER A 111 11.39 3.35 -0.53
C SER A 111 10.49 4.40 0.13
N HIS A 112 10.23 5.53 -0.52
CA HIS A 112 9.34 6.57 -0.01
C HIS A 112 7.88 6.12 0.00
N VAL A 113 7.40 5.50 -1.08
CA VAL A 113 6.02 4.98 -1.16
C VAL A 113 5.79 3.92 -0.07
N VAL A 114 6.70 2.98 0.11
CA VAL A 114 6.56 1.91 1.11
C VAL A 114 6.79 2.43 2.54
N GLY A 115 7.77 3.33 2.73
CA GLY A 115 8.13 3.85 4.04
C GLY A 115 7.17 4.90 4.60
N GLU A 116 6.59 5.74 3.74
CA GLU A 116 5.76 6.86 4.18
C GLU A 116 4.36 6.85 3.53
N GLY A 117 4.29 6.64 2.22
CA GLY A 117 3.04 6.72 1.46
C GLY A 117 1.99 5.71 1.92
N VAL A 118 2.34 4.43 1.95
CA VAL A 118 1.42 3.35 2.34
C VAL A 118 0.97 3.48 3.80
N PRO A 119 1.86 3.71 4.79
CA PRO A 119 1.44 3.96 6.17
C PRO A 119 0.51 5.17 6.31
N LEU A 120 0.78 6.26 5.60
CA LEU A 120 -0.08 7.46 5.62
C LEU A 120 -1.48 7.16 5.07
N ILE A 121 -1.57 6.47 3.93
CA ILE A 121 -2.84 6.03 3.35
C ILE A 121 -3.60 5.15 4.34
N TYR A 122 -2.92 4.19 4.98
CA TYR A 122 -3.54 3.32 5.97
C TYR A 122 -4.08 4.10 7.19
N ALA A 123 -3.31 5.06 7.69
CA ALA A 123 -3.73 5.93 8.77
C ALA A 123 -4.99 6.71 8.39
N LYS A 124 -5.02 7.31 7.20
CA LYS A 124 -6.18 8.04 6.69
C LYS A 124 -7.40 7.15 6.44
N ALA A 125 -7.21 5.95 5.88
CA ALA A 125 -8.28 4.97 5.75
C ALA A 125 -8.86 4.57 7.12
N THR A 126 -8.03 4.49 8.14
CA THR A 126 -8.46 4.18 9.51
C THR A 126 -9.21 5.35 10.16
N GLU A 127 -8.79 6.59 9.91
CA GLU A 127 -9.57 7.78 10.29
C GLU A 127 -10.95 7.77 9.62
N MET A 128 -11.02 7.47 8.31
CA MET A 128 -12.29 7.37 7.58
C MET A 128 -13.21 6.31 8.17
N ARG A 129 -12.69 5.13 8.55
CA ARG A 129 -13.49 4.10 9.24
C ARG A 129 -14.18 4.63 10.50
N ARG A 130 -13.50 5.46 11.29
CA ARG A 130 -14.09 6.09 12.48
C ARG A 130 -15.21 7.05 12.12
N VAL A 131 -15.09 7.77 11.00
CA VAL A 131 -16.14 8.67 10.50
C VAL A 131 -17.35 7.85 10.06
N TYR A 132 -17.16 6.79 9.27
CA TYR A 132 -18.26 5.91 8.85
C TYR A 132 -18.98 5.29 10.05
N SER A 133 -18.26 4.82 11.07
CA SER A 133 -18.91 4.31 12.30
C SER A 133 -19.74 5.37 13.03
N LYS A 134 -19.40 6.66 12.94
CA LYS A 134 -20.24 7.74 13.49
C LYS A 134 -21.49 7.95 12.64
N ILE A 135 -21.37 7.84 11.31
CA ILE A 135 -22.49 7.92 10.37
C ILE A 135 -23.47 6.77 10.64
N ASP A 136 -22.99 5.53 10.74
CA ASP A 136 -23.83 4.35 11.00
C ASP A 136 -24.62 4.48 12.32
N ARG A 137 -23.97 4.99 13.37
CA ARG A 137 -24.63 5.26 14.66
C ARG A 137 -25.70 6.33 14.54
N LEU A 138 -25.44 7.38 13.76
CA LEU A 138 -26.41 8.44 13.51
C LEU A 138 -27.61 7.93 12.70
N GLU A 139 -27.37 7.10 11.69
CA GLU A 139 -28.43 6.48 10.91
C GLU A 139 -29.32 5.58 11.77
N ALA A 140 -28.72 4.72 12.60
CA ALA A 140 -29.46 3.88 13.54
C ALA A 140 -30.28 4.73 14.53
N PHE A 141 -29.71 5.82 15.03
CA PHE A 141 -30.42 6.75 15.90
C PHE A 141 -31.62 7.38 15.18
N VAL A 142 -31.44 7.91 13.97
CA VAL A 142 -32.54 8.50 13.18
C VAL A 142 -33.63 7.48 12.89
N GLY A 143 -33.28 6.23 12.57
CA GLY A 143 -34.25 5.14 12.36
C GLY A 143 -35.08 4.82 13.61
N MET A 144 -34.49 4.96 14.80
CA MET A 144 -35.22 4.74 16.05
C MET A 144 -36.09 5.94 16.44
N VAL A 145 -35.64 7.16 16.15
CA VAL A 145 -36.46 8.38 16.27
C VAL A 145 -37.70 8.27 15.37
N SER A 146 -37.53 7.88 14.11
CA SER A 146 -38.65 7.76 13.17
C SER A 146 -39.67 6.72 13.63
N ALA A 147 -39.21 5.57 14.13
CA ALA A 147 -40.10 4.55 14.72
C ALA A 147 -40.85 5.06 15.96
N SER A 148 -40.18 5.83 16.82
CA SER A 148 -40.79 6.43 18.01
C SER A 148 -41.88 7.44 17.64
N VAL A 149 -41.62 8.28 16.63
CA VAL A 149 -42.59 9.26 16.11
C VAL A 149 -43.78 8.55 15.46
N ALA A 150 -43.55 7.55 14.62
CA ALA A 150 -44.62 6.77 14.00
C ALA A 150 -45.56 6.12 15.05
N ARG A 151 -44.98 5.57 16.12
CA ARG A 151 -45.78 5.01 17.24
C ARG A 151 -46.58 6.09 17.96
N LEU A 152 -45.99 7.27 18.17
CA LEU A 152 -46.69 8.39 18.78
C LEU A 152 -47.86 8.87 17.90
N GLU A 153 -47.62 9.02 16.60
CA GLU A 153 -48.65 9.39 15.61
C GLU A 153 -49.81 8.38 15.61
N GLU A 154 -49.54 7.08 15.66
CA GLU A 154 -50.57 6.03 15.76
C GLU A 154 -51.40 6.16 17.04
N GLN A 155 -50.75 6.40 18.19
CA GLN A 155 -51.46 6.59 19.46
C GLN A 155 -52.33 7.85 19.46
N VAL A 156 -51.84 8.95 18.87
CA VAL A 156 -52.62 10.18 18.71
C VAL A 156 -53.82 9.94 17.80
N ALA A 157 -53.61 9.32 16.63
CA ALA A 157 -54.70 9.00 15.71
C ALA A 157 -55.77 8.10 16.36
N LYS A 158 -55.35 7.13 17.18
CA LYS A 158 -56.27 6.28 17.94
C LYS A 158 -57.06 7.08 18.98
N ALA A 159 -56.39 7.93 19.75
CA ALA A 159 -57.03 8.78 20.76
C ALA A 159 -58.01 9.78 20.11
N GLU A 160 -57.65 10.36 18.97
CA GLU A 160 -58.51 11.25 18.18
C GLU A 160 -59.72 10.49 17.60
N ALA A 161 -59.55 9.25 17.15
CA ALA A 161 -60.66 8.42 16.71
C ALA A 161 -61.61 8.12 17.88
N GLU A 162 -61.11 7.74 19.05
CA GLU A 162 -61.93 7.49 20.25
C GLU A 162 -62.66 8.76 20.73
N LEU A 163 -61.99 9.91 20.69
CA LEU A 163 -62.56 11.20 21.09
C LEU A 163 -63.54 11.77 20.05
N GLY A 164 -63.24 11.65 18.76
CA GLY A 164 -64.10 12.05 17.64
C GLY A 164 -65.33 11.15 17.51
N THR A 165 -65.20 9.90 17.96
CA THR A 165 -66.33 8.98 18.21
C THR A 165 -66.96 9.23 19.58
N PHE A 166 -66.93 10.48 20.08
CA PHE A 166 -67.71 10.86 21.26
C PHE A 166 -69.17 10.46 21.03
N PRO A 167 -69.83 9.84 22.00
CA PRO A 167 -70.87 8.90 21.65
C PRO A 167 -72.14 9.68 21.29
N SER A 168 -72.43 9.77 19.99
CA SER A 168 -73.77 10.12 19.49
C SER A 168 -74.85 9.25 20.19
N THR A 169 -74.48 8.03 20.59
CA THR A 169 -75.28 7.10 21.39
C THR A 169 -75.51 7.57 22.83
N PHE A 170 -74.55 8.22 23.49
CA PHE A 170 -74.74 8.81 24.83
C PHE A 170 -75.56 10.09 24.77
N ARG A 171 -75.46 10.90 23.72
CA ARG A 171 -76.42 11.99 23.49
C ARG A 171 -77.84 11.43 23.33
N LYS A 172 -78.02 10.36 22.55
CA LYS A 172 -79.33 9.69 22.39
C LYS A 172 -79.87 9.11 23.70
N LEU A 173 -79.01 8.53 24.55
CA LEU A 173 -79.38 8.00 25.87
C LEU A 173 -79.72 9.11 26.88
N LEU A 174 -79.00 10.24 26.85
CA LEU A 174 -79.32 11.41 27.68
C LEU A 174 -80.58 12.13 27.20
N HIS A 175 -80.92 12.06 25.91
CA HIS A 175 -82.19 12.56 25.39
C HIS A 175 -83.39 11.66 25.71
N THR A 176 -83.19 10.39 26.11
CA THR A 176 -84.27 9.48 26.52
C THR A 176 -84.53 9.48 28.03
N ILE A 177 -83.62 10.02 28.84
CA ILE A 177 -83.78 10.11 30.29
C ILE A 177 -84.01 11.57 30.66
N ASN A 178 -85.25 12.01 30.50
CA ASN A 178 -85.76 13.22 31.14
C ASN A 178 -86.33 12.82 32.51
N VAL A 179 -85.62 13.10 33.60
CA VAL A 179 -86.13 12.91 34.97
C VAL A 179 -85.69 14.11 35.84
N PRO A 180 -86.58 14.68 36.68
CA PRO A 180 -86.28 15.86 37.46
C PRO A 180 -85.45 15.53 38.72
N SER A 181 -84.94 16.62 39.29
CA SER A 181 -84.09 16.74 40.48
C SER A 181 -84.40 15.79 41.65
N PHE A 182 -83.34 15.62 42.46
CA PHE A 182 -83.25 15.20 43.86
C PHE A 182 -82.58 13.84 44.14
N PHE A 183 -81.75 13.89 45.19
CA PHE A 183 -81.14 12.84 46.00
C PHE A 183 -79.65 12.55 45.81
N HIS A 184 -78.90 13.03 46.82
CA HIS A 184 -77.54 12.68 47.18
C HIS A 184 -77.33 11.16 47.25
N LYS A 185 -76.36 10.64 46.49
CA LYS A 185 -75.59 9.44 46.81
C LYS A 185 -74.32 9.42 45.97
N ALA A 186 -73.20 9.09 46.61
CA ALA A 186 -71.85 9.12 46.05
C ALA A 186 -71.75 8.43 44.67
N PRO A 187 -70.88 8.93 43.76
CA PRO A 187 -70.81 8.43 42.40
C PRO A 187 -70.31 6.98 42.37
N PRO A 188 -70.93 6.08 41.58
CA PRO A 188 -70.33 4.79 41.27
C PRO A 188 -69.08 5.02 40.43
N GLY A 189 -68.08 4.18 40.69
CA GLY A 189 -66.70 4.34 40.24
C GLY A 189 -66.57 4.79 38.79
N ARG A 190 -65.79 5.86 38.63
CA ARG A 190 -65.06 6.26 37.43
C ARG A 190 -64.76 5.01 36.60
N SER A 191 -65.51 4.81 35.52
CA SER A 191 -65.13 3.91 34.44
C SER A 191 -63.68 4.24 34.13
N GLN A 192 -62.81 3.23 34.25
CA GLN A 192 -61.38 3.34 34.05
C GLN A 192 -61.15 4.19 32.81
N LEU A 193 -60.77 5.46 33.02
CA LEU A 193 -59.95 6.17 32.06
C LEU A 193 -58.75 5.25 31.97
N THR A 194 -58.65 4.50 30.88
CA THR A 194 -57.43 3.80 30.52
C THR A 194 -56.33 4.84 30.67
N GLY A 195 -55.54 4.70 31.74
CA GLY A 195 -54.60 5.71 32.14
C GLY A 195 -53.70 5.99 30.95
N TYR A 196 -53.59 7.26 30.56
CA TYR A 196 -52.62 7.65 29.55
C TYR A 196 -51.26 7.16 30.02
N GLU A 197 -50.72 6.14 29.34
CA GLU A 197 -49.35 5.71 29.52
C GLU A 197 -48.50 6.52 28.54
N PRO A 198 -47.61 7.40 29.03
CA PRO A 198 -46.75 8.17 28.15
C PRO A 198 -45.88 7.21 27.33
N PRO A 199 -45.87 7.33 25.98
CA PRO A 199 -44.98 6.51 25.17
C PRO A 199 -43.54 6.80 25.56
N VAL A 200 -42.79 5.74 25.90
CA VAL A 200 -41.33 5.80 26.01
C VAL A 200 -40.76 6.40 24.71
N VAL A 201 -40.23 7.60 24.82
CA VAL A 201 -39.52 8.31 23.76
C VAL A 201 -38.04 7.99 23.84
N PHE A 202 -37.38 8.05 22.69
CA PHE A 202 -35.95 7.85 22.58
C PHE A 202 -35.18 8.86 23.44
N ARG A 203 -34.08 8.40 24.04
CA ARG A 203 -33.13 9.25 24.76
C ARG A 203 -31.86 9.34 23.95
N THR A 204 -31.38 10.55 23.72
CA THR A 204 -30.13 10.78 22.95
C THR A 204 -28.92 10.27 23.72
N GLU A 205 -28.99 10.33 25.06
CA GLU A 205 -27.92 9.90 25.96
C GLU A 205 -27.57 8.41 25.83
N ASP A 206 -28.55 7.58 25.49
CA ASP A 206 -28.37 6.12 25.35
C ASP A 206 -27.65 5.75 24.04
N HIS A 207 -27.63 6.65 23.06
CA HIS A 207 -27.07 6.42 21.72
C HIS A 207 -25.78 7.20 21.45
N PHE A 208 -25.62 8.35 22.11
CA PHE A 208 -24.40 9.15 22.09
C PHE A 208 -23.96 9.39 23.54
N PRO A 209 -23.35 8.38 24.21
CA PRO A 209 -22.73 8.62 25.51
C PRO A 209 -21.72 9.75 25.33
N CYS A 210 -21.98 10.90 25.97
CA CYS A 210 -21.23 12.13 25.77
C CYS A 210 -19.74 11.83 25.62
N CYS A 211 -19.15 12.25 24.50
CA CYS A 211 -17.71 12.30 24.31
C CYS A 211 -17.13 13.24 25.39
N SER A 212 -16.99 12.75 26.62
CA SER A 212 -16.31 13.41 27.72
C SER A 212 -14.80 13.27 27.53
N GLU A 213 -14.32 13.45 26.31
CA GLU A 213 -12.91 13.56 26.01
C GLU A 213 -12.62 15.06 26.03
N ARG A 214 -12.38 15.58 27.24
CA ARG A 214 -11.74 16.89 27.37
C ARG A 214 -10.42 16.81 26.62
N PRO A 215 -10.11 17.77 25.74
CA PRO A 215 -8.74 17.92 25.25
C PRO A 215 -7.84 18.07 26.48
N GLN A 216 -6.95 17.11 26.71
CA GLN A 216 -5.83 17.33 27.62
C GLN A 216 -4.93 18.34 26.92
N VAL A 217 -4.93 19.56 27.47
CA VAL A 217 -4.02 20.66 27.12
C VAL A 217 -2.63 20.31 27.62
#